data_AF-A0A3D5A977-F1
#
_entry.id   AF-A0A3D5A977-F1
#
_cell.length_a   1.000
_cell.length_b   1.000
_cell.length_c   1.000
_cell.angle_alpha   90.00
_cell.angle_beta   90.00
_cell.angle_gamma   90.00
#
_symmetry.space_group_name_H-M   'P 1'
#
loop_
_entity.id
_entity.type
_entity.pdbx_description
1 polymer ?
#
loop_
_entity_poly.entity_id
_entity_poly.type
_entity_poly.pdbx_seq_one_letter_code
_entity_poly.pdbx_strand_id
1 'polypeptide(L)' 'EKYNQEVERLSTEFGHWEKIKKFVLLAKEWTIDEGQLTPKLSLKRKIILKENEEKIEKIYQENS' A
#
# COMPACT_ATOMS: atom_id res chain seq x y z
N GLU A 1 -4.09 11.70 10.30
CA GLU A 1 -5.11 12.67 9.85
C GLU A 1 -5.24 12.86 8.34
N LYS A 2 -4.43 13.71 7.68
CA LYS A 2 -4.72 14.11 6.28
C LYS A 2 -4.86 12.94 5.30
N TYR A 3 -3.96 11.96 5.35
CA TYR A 3 -4.02 10.79 4.45
C TYR A 3 -5.21 9.87 4.74
N ASN A 4 -5.59 9.71 6.02
CA ASN A 4 -6.77 8.90 6.39
C ASN A 4 -8.04 9.52 5.81
N GLN A 5 -8.21 10.83 5.98
CA GLN A 5 -9.36 11.56 5.47
C GLN A 5 -9.48 11.46 3.94
N GLU A 6 -8.35 11.53 3.23
CA GLU A 6 -8.34 11.41 1.77
C GLU A 6 -8.67 9.98 1.32
N VAL A 7 -8.14 8.97 1.99
CA VAL A 7 -8.47 7.56 1.71
C VAL A 7 -9.95 7.29 1.98
N GLU A 8 -10.51 7.80 3.08
CA GLU A 8 -11.93 7.68 3.40
C GLU A 8 -12.80 8.38 2.36
N ARG A 9 -12.43 9.61 1.96
CA ARG A 9 -13.12 10.39 0.93
C ARG A 9 -13.17 9.63 -0.40
N LEU A 10 -12.04 9.10 -0.85
CA LEU A 10 -11.96 8.32 -2.10
C LEU A 10 -12.67 6.96 -2.00
N SER A 11 -12.77 6.39 -0.81
CA SER A 11 -13.45 5.10 -0.57
C SER A 11 -14.95 5.23 -0.31
N THR A 12 -15.54 6.41 -0.52
CA THR A 12 -16.96 6.67 -0.22
C THR A 12 -17.89 5.75 -1.02
N GLU A 13 -17.59 5.55 -2.31
CA GLU A 13 -18.42 4.76 -3.24
C GLU A 13 -18.11 3.25 -3.21
N PHE A 14 -17.09 2.82 -2.47
CA PHE A 14 -16.67 1.43 -2.41
C PHE A 14 -17.51 0.61 -1.42
N GLY A 15 -17.72 -0.67 -1.72
CA GLY A 15 -18.36 -1.62 -0.81
C GLY A 15 -17.57 -1.76 0.49
N HIS A 16 -18.21 -2.19 1.58
CA HIS A 16 -17.54 -2.29 2.89
C HIS A 16 -16.26 -3.15 2.87
N TRP A 17 -16.22 -4.18 2.03
CA TRP A 17 -15.07 -5.07 1.87
C TRP A 17 -13.98 -4.52 0.92
N GLU A 18 -14.28 -3.50 0.13
CA GLU A 18 -13.36 -2.82 -0.80
C GLU A 18 -12.64 -1.63 -0.15
N LYS A 19 -13.14 -1.14 0.99
CA LYS A 19 -12.53 -0.01 1.70
C LYS A 19 -11.21 -0.41 2.36
N ILE A 20 -10.21 0.44 2.20
CA ILE A 20 -8.90 0.29 2.85
C ILE A 20 -9.10 0.52 4.37
N LYS A 21 -8.85 -0.52 5.17
CA LYS A 21 -9.02 -0.47 6.64
C LYS A 21 -7.80 0.09 7.37
N LYS A 22 -6.61 -0.28 6.89
CA LYS A 22 -5.31 0.13 7.44
C LYS A 22 -4.31 0.28 6.30
N PHE A 23 -3.41 1.24 6.41
CA PHE A 23 -2.30 1.43 5.49
C PHE A 23 -1.09 1.98 6.23
N VAL A 24 0.08 1.88 5.60
CA VAL A 24 1.33 2.44 6.10
C VAL A 24 1.91 3.35 5.02
N LEU A 25 2.43 4.49 5.43
CA LEU A 25 3.17 5.38 4.55
C LEU A 25 4.60 4.88 4.41
N LEU A 26 5.03 4.67 3.17
CA LEU A 26 6.41 4.36 2.86
C LEU A 26 7.20 5.67 2.77
N ALA A 27 8.39 5.69 3.38
CA ALA A 27 9.28 6.84 3.30
C ALA A 27 9.96 7.00 1.92
N LYS A 28 9.90 5.95 1.10
CA LYS A 28 10.57 5.85 -0.19
C LYS A 28 9.59 5.48 -1.28
N GLU A 29 9.73 6.13 -2.42
CA GLU A 29 8.96 5.84 -3.63
C GLU A 29 9.51 4.62 -4.38
N TRP A 30 8.65 3.98 -5.17
CA TRP A 30 9.07 2.90 -6.05
C TRP A 30 9.72 3.45 -7.31
N THR A 31 10.79 2.81 -7.75
CA THR A 31 11.57 3.24 -8.91
C THR A 31 11.76 2.11 -9.92
N ILE A 32 12.14 2.47 -11.14
CA ILE A 32 12.53 1.51 -12.18
C ILE A 32 13.89 0.89 -11.86
N ASP A 33 14.83 1.72 -11.37
CA ASP A 33 16.22 1.33 -11.10
C ASP A 33 16.34 0.27 -10.01
N GLU A 34 15.49 0.36 -8.99
CA GLU A 34 15.40 -0.66 -7.93
C GLU A 34 14.48 -1.83 -8.31
N GLY A 35 13.91 -1.80 -9.51
CA GLY A 35 13.17 -2.90 -10.08
C GLY A 35 11.73 -3.04 -9.58
N GLN A 36 11.25 -2.20 -8.66
CA GLN A 36 9.86 -2.23 -8.20
C GLN A 36 8.86 -1.83 -9.29
N LEU A 37 9.30 -1.00 -10.25
CA LEU A 37 8.53 -0.64 -11.43
C LEU A 37 9.07 -1.34 -12.69
N THR A 38 8.19 -1.57 -13.66
CA THR A 38 8.60 -1.86 -15.04
C THR A 38 8.98 -0.55 -15.76
N PRO A 39 9.70 -0.61 -16.90
CA PRO A 39 9.94 0.57 -17.73
C PRO A 39 8.66 1.29 -18.18
N LYS A 40 7.50 0.60 -18.15
CA LYS A 40 6.18 1.17 -18.44
C LYS A 40 5.43 1.66 -17.18
N LEU A 41 6.12 1.82 -16.05
CA LEU A 41 5.59 2.25 -14.75
C LEU A 41 4.54 1.32 -14.12
N SER A 42 4.44 0.07 -14.57
CA SER A 42 3.60 -0.92 -13.89
C SER A 42 4.32 -1.56 -12.70
N LEU A 43 3.57 -1.89 -11.64
CA LEU A 43 4.10 -2.43 -10.38
C LEU A 43 4.59 -3.88 -10.54
N LYS A 44 5.81 -4.17 -10.08
CA LYS A 44 6.32 -5.54 -9.90
C LYS A 44 5.98 -6.06 -8.50
N ARG A 45 4.74 -6.55 -8.36
CA ARG A 45 4.16 -7.00 -7.07
C ARG A 45 5.08 -7.91 -6.26
N LYS A 46 5.72 -8.91 -6.88
CA LYS A 46 6.59 -9.87 -6.18
C LYS A 46 7.74 -9.19 -5.42
N ILE A 47 8.35 -8.16 -6.01
CA ILE A 47 9.46 -7.43 -5.40
C ILE A 47 8.92 -6.53 -4.29
N ILE A 48 7.89 -5.73 -4.59
CA ILE A 48 7.28 -4.79 -3.64
C ILE A 48 6.78 -5.51 -2.38
N LEU A 49 6.11 -6.66 -2.54
CA LEU A 49 5.60 -7.44 -1.42
C LEU A 49 6.74 -7.99 -0.56
N LYS A 50 7.81 -8.50 -1.18
CA LYS A 50 8.98 -9.02 -0.46
C LYS A 50 9.70 -7.93 0.33
N GLU A 51 9.92 -6.76 -0.26
CA GLU A 51 10.60 -5.63 0.41
C GLU A 51 9.81 -5.04 1.58
N ASN A 52 8.49 -5.25 1.60
CA ASN A 52 7.59 -4.68 2.61
C ASN A 52 6.90 -5.74 3.47
N GLU A 53 7.40 -6.98 3.44
CA GLU A 53 6.80 -8.12 4.14
C GLU A 53 6.57 -7.83 5.63
N GLU A 54 7.59 -7.33 6.34
CA GLU A 54 7.49 -6.97 7.75
C GLU A 54 6.43 -5.89 8.03
N LYS A 55 6.32 -4.89 7.15
CA LYS A 55 5.32 -3.82 7.30
C LYS A 55 3.91 -4.37 7.07
N ILE A 56 3.75 -5.24 6.08
CA ILE A 56 2.48 -5.90 5.77
C ILE A 56 2.07 -6.80 6.94
N GLU A 57 2.99 -7.62 7.45
CA GLU A 57 2.73 -8.49 8.60
C GLU A 57 2.29 -7.68 9.81
N LYS A 58 3.00 -6.58 10.13
CA LYS A 58 2.64 -5.70 11.24
C LYS A 58 1.22 -5.14 11.11
N ILE A 59 0.80 -4.73 9.91
CA ILE A 59 -0.57 -4.22 9.68
C ILE A 59 -1.62 -5.27 10.05
N TYR A 60 -1.37 -6.55 9.76
CA TYR A 60 -2.28 -7.65 10.07
C TYR A 60 -2.19 -8.09 11.54
N GLN A 61 -1.00 -8.08 12.15
CA GLN A 61 -0.81 -8.47 13.55
C GLN A 61 -1.48 -7.52 14.55
N GLU A 62 -1.56 -6.22 14.25
CA GLU A 62 -2.22 -5.22 15.10
C GLU A 62 -3.74 -5.43 15.32
N ASN A 63 -4.33 -6.51 14.78
CA ASN A 63 -5.73 -6.90 15.01
C ASN A 63 -5.88 -8.27 15.68
N SER A 64 -4.79 -8.86 16.19
CA SER A 64 -4.82 -10.11 16.99
C SER A 64 -5.01 -9.82 18.47
#